data_AF-A0AAC8YV37-F1
#
_entry.id   AF-A0AAC8YV37-F1
#
_cell.length_a   1.000
_cell.length_b   1.000
_cell.length_c   1.000
_cell.angle_alpha   90.00
_cell.angle_beta   90.00
_cell.angle_gamma   90.00
#
_symmetry.space_group_name_H-M   'P 1'
#
loop_
_entity.id
_entity.type
_entity.pdbx_description
1 polymer ?
#
loop_
_entity_poly.entity_id
_entity_poly.type
_entity_poly.pdbx_seq_one_letter_code
_entity_poly.pdbx_strand_id
1 'polypeptide(L)'
;MIGIVTDLSDRITGAHRTWLTPDGSGKAPIDIQRKAMGDLLGHAVRFGLSGEVMAAGEGIESVLSARQVMPGMSAAAALSAAHLAAFQFHDTLRRLYVVRDNDRAGVGARNTLIERAKAVGIDAIALSPMLEDFNEDLRAFGRGH
;
A
#
# COMPACT_ATOMS: atom_id res chain seq x y z
N MET A 1 9.35 -12.91 -2.74
CA MET A 1 9.46 -11.44 -2.82
C MET A 1 9.74 -10.87 -1.44
N ILE A 2 10.62 -9.87 -1.35
CA ILE A 2 10.98 -9.17 -0.11
C ILE A 2 10.70 -7.68 -0.29
N GLY A 3 10.09 -7.05 0.71
CA GLY A 3 9.90 -5.60 0.78
C GLY A 3 10.56 -5.06 2.04
N ILE A 4 11.33 -3.98 1.90
CA ILE A 4 11.96 -3.29 3.04
C ILE A 4 10.96 -2.26 3.56
N VAL A 5 10.76 -2.25 4.88
CA VAL A 5 9.89 -1.29 5.56
C VAL A 5 10.76 -0.19 6.14
N THR A 6 10.39 1.06 5.88
CA THR A 6 11.13 2.24 6.35
C THR A 6 10.27 3.20 7.15
N ASP A 7 10.92 3.99 7.99
CA ASP A 7 10.35 5.22 8.54
C ASP A 7 10.39 6.37 7.52
N LEU A 8 10.08 7.60 7.95
CA LEU A 8 10.12 8.80 7.09
C LEU A 8 11.54 9.32 6.82
N SER A 9 12.54 8.84 7.57
CA SER A 9 13.96 9.17 7.41
C SER A 9 14.73 8.09 6.67
N ASP A 10 14.02 7.21 5.95
CA ASP A 10 14.55 6.07 5.19
C ASP A 10 15.33 5.05 6.03
N ARG A 11 15.16 5.06 7.36
CA ARG A 11 15.75 4.02 8.21
C ARG A 11 14.95 2.75 8.06
N ILE A 12 15.64 1.62 7.93
CA ILE A 12 15.01 0.31 7.88
C ILE A 12 14.43 -0.01 9.26
N THR A 13 13.12 -0.18 9.35
CA THR A 13 12.41 -0.54 10.58
C THR A 13 11.91 -1.98 10.56
N GLY A 14 11.81 -2.58 9.38
CA GLY A 14 11.33 -3.95 9.24
C GLY A 14 11.45 -4.51 7.84
N ALA A 15 10.91 -5.71 7.67
CA ALA A 15 10.86 -6.39 6.38
C ALA A 15 9.58 -7.19 6.23
N HIS A 16 9.09 -7.24 5.00
CA HIS A 16 8.01 -8.09 4.53
C HIS A 16 8.56 -9.18 3.63
N ARG A 17 8.05 -10.40 3.76
CA ARG A 17 8.28 -11.48 2.79
C ARG A 17 6.97 -12.08 2.31
N THR A 18 6.95 -12.36 1.02
CA THR A 18 5.95 -13.21 0.37
C THR A 18 6.68 -14.41 -0.22
N TRP A 19 6.28 -15.62 0.19
CA TRP A 19 6.77 -16.85 -0.43
C TRP A 19 6.08 -17.03 -1.78
N LEU A 20 6.86 -17.36 -2.80
CA LEU A 20 6.37 -17.50 -4.18
C LEU A 20 6.50 -18.94 -4.65
N THR A 21 5.67 -19.32 -5.61
CA THR A 21 5.89 -20.55 -6.39
C THR A 21 7.26 -20.51 -7.07
N PRO A 22 7.90 -21.65 -7.34
CA PRO A 22 9.23 -21.67 -7.98
C PRO A 22 9.28 -20.96 -9.34
N ASP A 23 8.18 -20.99 -10.09
CA ASP A 23 8.01 -20.31 -11.38
C ASP A 23 7.64 -18.81 -11.23
N GLY A 24 7.42 -18.32 -10.00
CA GLY A 24 7.03 -16.95 -9.71
C GLY A 24 5.61 -16.57 -10.13
N SER A 25 4.78 -17.52 -10.58
CA SER A 25 3.42 -17.28 -11.05
C SER A 25 2.46 -16.78 -9.96
N GLY A 26 2.78 -17.04 -8.69
CA GLY A 26 1.98 -16.55 -7.57
C GLY A 26 2.60 -16.83 -6.22
N LYS A 27 1.76 -16.73 -5.18
CA LYS A 27 2.13 -17.07 -3.80
C LYS A 27 2.31 -18.58 -3.69
N ALA A 28 3.30 -19.01 -2.90
CA ALA A 28 3.53 -20.43 -2.66
C ALA A 28 2.31 -21.09 -2.01
N PRO A 29 1.99 -22.36 -2.33
CA PRO A 29 0.87 -23.10 -1.73
C PRO A 29 1.22 -23.61 -0.33
N ILE A 30 1.51 -22.69 0.59
CA ILE A 30 1.80 -22.95 2.01
C ILE A 30 0.82 -22.17 2.86
N ASP A 31 0.63 -22.61 4.11
CA ASP A 31 -0.35 -22.02 5.04
C ASP A 31 -0.11 -20.51 5.28
N ILE A 32 1.13 -20.15 5.66
CA ILE A 32 1.53 -18.75 5.87
C ILE A 32 2.30 -18.25 4.65
N GLN A 33 1.60 -17.66 3.70
CA GLN A 33 2.18 -17.17 2.43
C GLN A 33 2.93 -15.84 2.56
N ARG A 34 2.72 -15.10 3.65
CA ARG A 34 3.29 -13.78 3.90
C ARG A 34 3.67 -13.60 5.36
N LYS A 35 4.78 -12.91 5.63
CA LYS A 35 5.18 -12.57 7.00
C LYS A 35 5.93 -11.24 7.02
N ALA A 36 5.54 -10.36 7.93
CA ALA A 36 6.25 -9.12 8.21
C ALA A 36 6.91 -9.18 9.61
N MET A 37 7.98 -8.42 9.80
CA MET A 37 8.74 -8.34 11.06
C MET A 37 9.39 -6.97 11.24
N GLY A 38 9.70 -6.61 12.50
CA GLY A 38 10.26 -5.33 12.89
C GLY A 38 9.19 -4.36 13.39
N ASP A 39 9.54 -3.08 13.46
CA ASP A 39 8.60 -1.99 13.76
C ASP A 39 7.88 -1.57 12.48
N LEU A 40 6.59 -1.89 12.41
CA LEU A 40 5.77 -1.72 11.21
C LEU A 40 4.72 -0.62 11.36
N LEU A 41 4.34 -0.28 12.59
CA LEU A 41 3.24 0.64 12.87
C LEU A 41 3.60 2.05 12.36
N GLY A 42 2.80 2.56 11.43
CA GLY A 42 3.06 3.87 10.80
C GLY A 42 4.15 3.88 9.75
N HIS A 43 4.79 2.73 9.50
CA HIS A 43 5.85 2.54 8.52
C HIS A 43 5.33 1.74 7.31
N ALA A 44 6.09 1.74 6.23
CA ALA A 44 5.64 1.13 4.98
C ALA A 44 6.79 0.72 4.07
N VAL A 45 6.49 -0.17 3.12
CA VAL A 45 7.31 -0.38 1.93
C VAL A 45 7.01 0.76 0.96
N ARG A 46 8.03 1.55 0.60
CA ARG A 46 7.87 2.75 -0.25
C ARG A 46 8.41 2.51 -1.66
N PHE A 47 7.74 3.12 -2.63
CA PHE A 47 8.03 3.01 -4.05
C PHE A 47 8.09 4.41 -4.66
N GLY A 48 9.24 4.79 -5.21
CA GLY A 48 9.47 6.15 -5.70
C GLY A 48 9.90 7.11 -4.58
N LEU A 49 10.18 8.36 -4.95
CA LEU A 49 10.67 9.39 -4.02
C LEU A 49 9.51 10.03 -3.25
N SER A 50 9.74 10.50 -2.03
CA SER A 50 8.74 11.30 -1.32
C SER A 50 8.40 12.58 -2.10
N GLY A 51 7.15 12.99 -2.05
CA GLY A 51 6.65 14.16 -2.79
C GLY A 51 5.29 14.60 -2.29
N GLU A 52 4.72 15.61 -2.95
CA GLU A 52 3.46 16.22 -2.53
C GLU A 52 2.23 15.34 -2.80
N VAL A 53 2.35 14.34 -3.68
CA VAL A 53 1.26 13.44 -4.07
C VAL A 53 1.72 12.00 -3.92
N MET A 54 0.92 11.16 -3.26
CA MET A 54 1.21 9.73 -3.17
C MET A 54 -0.04 8.84 -3.14
N ALA A 55 0.16 7.57 -3.44
CA ALA A 55 -0.79 6.50 -3.15
C ALA A 55 -0.36 5.70 -1.90
N ALA A 56 -1.30 5.26 -1.07
CA ALA A 56 -1.02 4.34 0.02
C ALA A 56 -2.09 3.24 0.11
N GLY A 57 -1.68 2.01 0.37
CA GLY A 57 -2.58 0.86 0.53
C GLY A 57 -2.02 -0.20 1.45
N GLU A 58 -2.78 -1.28 1.66
CA GLU A 58 -2.36 -2.39 2.54
C GLU A 58 -1.37 -3.32 1.82
N GLY A 59 -1.77 -3.86 0.67
CA GLY A 59 -1.01 -4.84 -0.09
C GLY A 59 0.05 -4.22 -1.00
N ILE A 60 1.23 -4.85 -1.05
CA ILE A 60 2.28 -4.49 -2.02
C ILE A 60 1.76 -4.68 -3.45
N GLU A 61 1.08 -5.80 -3.73
CA GLU A 61 0.56 -6.08 -5.07
C GLU A 61 -0.51 -5.05 -5.48
N SER A 62 -1.51 -4.77 -4.64
CA SER A 62 -2.56 -3.78 -4.94
C SER A 62 -1.98 -2.39 -5.24
N VAL A 63 -1.03 -1.93 -4.41
CA VAL A 63 -0.37 -0.64 -4.58
C VAL A 63 0.46 -0.59 -5.87
N LEU A 64 1.21 -1.64 -6.18
CA LEU A 64 1.99 -1.72 -7.42
C LEU A 64 1.10 -1.80 -8.65
N SER A 65 -0.05 -2.48 -8.57
CA SER A 65 -1.02 -2.56 -9.66
C SER A 65 -1.62 -1.19 -9.97
N ALA A 66 -2.04 -0.43 -8.94
CA ALA A 66 -2.46 0.95 -9.11
C ALA A 66 -1.33 1.85 -9.66
N ARG A 67 -0.07 1.59 -9.28
CA ARG A 67 1.09 2.33 -9.81
C ARG A 67 1.40 1.97 -11.27
N GLN A 68 0.96 0.83 -11.81
CA GLN A 68 1.17 0.50 -13.22
C GLN A 68 0.40 1.42 -14.17
N VAL A 69 -0.75 1.95 -13.75
CA VAL A 69 -1.52 2.95 -14.53
C VAL A 69 -1.04 4.38 -14.29
N MET A 70 -0.24 4.60 -13.23
CA MET A 70 0.32 5.90 -12.85
C MET A 70 1.83 5.77 -12.50
N PRO A 71 2.70 5.43 -13.46
CA PRO A 71 4.08 5.00 -13.18
C PRO A 71 4.98 6.05 -12.50
N GLY A 72 4.64 7.33 -12.60
CA GLY A 72 5.35 8.42 -11.92
C GLY A 72 4.90 8.69 -10.48
N MET A 73 3.80 8.10 -10.03
CA MET A 73 3.26 8.36 -8.70
C MET A 73 4.05 7.60 -7.62
N SER A 74 4.41 8.32 -6.56
CA SER A 74 4.99 7.72 -5.36
C SER A 74 3.93 6.89 -4.64
N ALA A 75 4.34 5.76 -4.09
CA ALA A 75 3.40 4.82 -3.50
C ALA A 75 3.95 4.13 -2.25
N ALA A 76 3.07 3.69 -1.35
CA ALA A 76 3.47 2.98 -0.15
C ALA A 76 2.49 1.84 0.19
N ALA A 77 3.04 0.70 0.62
CA ALA A 77 2.28 -0.44 1.13
C ALA A 77 2.53 -0.61 2.63
N ALA A 78 1.48 -0.47 3.44
CA ALA A 78 1.53 -0.52 4.90
C ALA A 78 1.49 -1.95 5.48
N LEU A 79 1.22 -2.94 4.64
CA LEU A 79 1.25 -4.39 4.95
C LEU A 79 0.11 -4.93 5.80
N SER A 80 -0.78 -4.07 6.32
CA SER A 80 -2.06 -4.46 6.94
C SER A 80 -2.98 -3.25 7.10
N ALA A 81 -4.28 -3.48 7.32
CA ALA A 81 -5.27 -2.48 7.67
C ALA A 81 -4.86 -1.66 8.89
N ALA A 82 -4.37 -2.32 9.95
CA ALA A 82 -3.94 -1.64 11.18
C ALA A 82 -2.77 -0.68 10.94
N HIS A 83 -1.76 -1.11 10.16
CA HIS A 83 -0.64 -0.25 9.82
C HIS A 83 -1.01 0.86 8.85
N LEU A 84 -1.93 0.59 7.91
CA LEU A 84 -2.45 1.61 7.00
C LEU A 84 -3.18 2.71 7.77
N ALA A 85 -4.02 2.34 8.74
CA ALA A 85 -4.70 3.29 9.62
C ALA A 85 -3.70 4.16 10.41
N ALA A 86 -2.56 3.59 10.79
CA ALA A 86 -1.50 4.25 11.54
C ALA A 86 -0.44 4.95 10.67
N PHE A 87 -0.54 4.89 9.33
CA PHE A 87 0.45 5.43 8.39
C PHE A 87 0.89 6.86 8.74
N GLN A 88 2.19 7.11 8.64
CA GLN A 88 2.79 8.42 8.90
C GLN A 88 3.01 9.19 7.60
N PHE A 89 2.77 10.50 7.64
CA PHE A 89 2.89 11.39 6.49
C PHE A 89 4.21 12.14 6.52
N HIS A 90 4.79 12.35 5.34
CA HIS A 90 5.85 13.36 5.18
C HIS A 90 5.24 14.76 5.24
N ASP A 91 5.96 15.74 5.79
CA ASP A 91 5.48 17.12 5.93
C ASP A 91 5.23 17.80 4.58
N THR A 92 5.81 17.27 3.51
CA THR A 92 5.61 17.73 2.13
C THR A 92 4.34 17.18 1.50
N LEU A 93 3.69 16.16 2.08
CA LEU A 93 2.52 15.53 1.49
C LEU A 93 1.34 16.49 1.47
N ARG A 94 0.65 16.59 0.33
CA ARG A 94 -0.52 17.46 0.12
C ARG A 94 -1.72 16.68 -0.38
N ARG A 95 -1.51 15.63 -1.17
CA ARG A 95 -2.57 14.75 -1.68
C ARG A 95 -2.25 13.28 -1.46
N LEU A 96 -3.23 12.55 -0.93
CA LEU A 96 -3.14 11.12 -0.66
C LEU A 96 -4.26 10.36 -1.36
N TYR A 97 -3.88 9.40 -2.21
CA TYR A 97 -4.81 8.42 -2.77
C TYR A 97 -4.75 7.13 -1.94
N VAL A 98 -5.85 6.78 -1.26
CA VAL A 98 -5.93 5.56 -0.47
C VAL A 98 -6.39 4.41 -1.36
N VAL A 99 -5.45 3.56 -1.76
CA VAL A 99 -5.66 2.33 -2.55
C VAL A 99 -6.12 1.24 -1.58
N ARG A 100 -7.44 1.04 -1.51
CA ARG A 100 -8.02 0.05 -0.60
C ARG A 100 -8.35 -1.26 -1.30
N ASP A 101 -8.26 -2.36 -0.55
CA ASP A 101 -8.84 -3.64 -0.96
C ASP A 101 -10.36 -3.64 -0.64
N ASN A 102 -11.16 -4.44 -1.34
CA ASN A 102 -12.63 -4.44 -1.23
C ASN A 102 -13.16 -5.29 -0.08
N ASP A 103 -12.54 -5.21 1.09
CA ASP A 103 -12.92 -5.94 2.30
C ASP A 103 -13.31 -5.02 3.48
N ARG A 104 -13.85 -5.61 4.55
CA ARG A 104 -14.33 -4.86 5.72
C ARG A 104 -13.21 -4.21 6.52
N ALA A 105 -12.02 -4.83 6.58
CA ALA A 105 -10.89 -4.30 7.34
C ALA A 105 -10.34 -3.04 6.66
N GLY A 106 -10.23 -3.06 5.33
CA GLY A 106 -9.75 -1.94 4.54
C GLY A 106 -10.68 -0.74 4.55
N VAL A 107 -11.99 -0.93 4.69
CA VAL A 107 -12.95 0.18 4.86
C VAL A 107 -12.66 0.97 6.14
N GLY A 108 -12.42 0.28 7.26
CA GLY A 108 -12.11 0.91 8.54
C GLY A 108 -10.78 1.65 8.50
N ALA A 109 -9.73 0.99 8.02
CA ALA A 109 -8.39 1.57 7.91
C ALA A 109 -8.36 2.82 7.03
N ARG A 110 -9.03 2.76 5.88
CA ARG A 110 -9.20 3.90 4.97
C ARG A 110 -9.85 5.09 5.67
N ASN A 111 -10.94 4.88 6.40
CA ASN A 111 -11.65 5.98 7.08
C ASN A 111 -10.74 6.67 8.09
N THR A 112 -10.10 5.90 8.96
CA THR A 112 -9.15 6.42 9.96
C THR A 112 -8.01 7.17 9.29
N LEU A 113 -7.44 6.64 8.19
CA LEU A 113 -6.36 7.30 7.48
C LEU A 113 -6.80 8.63 6.84
N ILE A 114 -7.98 8.66 6.21
CA ILE A 114 -8.54 9.88 5.60
C ILE A 114 -8.81 10.94 6.66
N GLU A 115 -9.39 10.57 7.80
CA GLU A 115 -9.64 11.50 8.91
C GLU A 115 -8.33 12.10 9.43
N ARG A 116 -7.32 11.27 9.68
CA ARG A 116 -5.99 11.74 10.13
C ARG A 116 -5.31 12.64 9.10
N ALA A 117 -5.40 12.29 7.81
CA ALA A 117 -4.82 13.09 6.72
C ALA A 117 -5.49 14.48 6.64
N LYS A 118 -6.83 14.52 6.66
CA LYS A 118 -7.59 15.78 6.63
C LYS A 118 -7.31 16.66 7.85
N ALA A 119 -7.14 16.07 9.04
CA ALA A 119 -6.83 16.78 10.27
C ALA A 119 -5.49 17.55 10.20
N VAL A 120 -4.56 17.13 9.32
CA VAL A 120 -3.28 17.81 9.08
C VAL A 120 -3.23 18.54 7.72
N GLY A 121 -4.38 18.75 7.08
CA GLY A 121 -4.49 19.53 5.84
C GLY A 121 -4.13 18.79 4.55
N ILE A 122 -4.06 17.46 4.58
CA ILE A 122 -3.83 16.63 3.38
C ILE A 122 -5.17 16.30 2.72
N ASP A 123 -5.26 16.56 1.42
CA ASP A 123 -6.40 16.16 0.58
C ASP A 123 -6.37 14.64 0.33
N ALA A 124 -7.25 13.90 1.01
CA ALA A 124 -7.25 12.44 0.97
C ALA A 124 -8.49 11.88 0.25
N ILE A 125 -8.24 11.08 -0.79
CA ILE A 125 -9.24 10.50 -1.68
C ILE A 125 -9.10 8.99 -1.68
N ALA A 126 -10.19 8.26 -1.49
CA ALA A 126 -10.20 6.81 -1.61
C ALA A 126 -10.32 6.38 -3.08
N LEU A 127 -9.49 5.41 -3.49
CA LEU A 127 -9.64 4.69 -4.74
C LEU A 127 -10.21 3.32 -4.44
N SER A 128 -11.24 2.92 -5.18
CA SER A 128 -11.88 1.61 -5.04
C SER A 128 -11.64 0.78 -6.30
N PRO A 129 -11.29 -0.50 -6.15
CA PRO A 129 -11.25 -1.43 -7.27
C PRO A 129 -12.68 -1.73 -7.76
N MET A 130 -12.79 -2.23 -8.99
CA MET A 130 -14.03 -2.76 -9.56
C MET A 130 -14.32 -4.18 -9.05
N LEU A 131 -13.28 -4.99 -8.87
CA LEU A 131 -13.33 -6.35 -8.34
C LEU A 131 -12.95 -6.37 -6.83
N GLU A 132 -12.18 -7.37 -6.42
CA GLU A 132 -11.75 -7.55 -5.03
C GLU A 132 -10.58 -6.62 -4.66
N ASP A 133 -9.58 -6.51 -5.53
CA ASP A 133 -8.44 -5.61 -5.36
C ASP A 133 -7.94 -5.05 -6.70
N PHE A 134 -7.05 -4.06 -6.65
CA PHE A 134 -6.48 -3.44 -7.84
C PHE A 134 -5.60 -4.39 -8.67
N ASN A 135 -5.10 -5.47 -8.06
CA ASN A 135 -4.32 -6.48 -8.78
C ASN A 135 -5.22 -7.37 -9.64
N GLU A 136 -6.37 -7.78 -9.12
CA GLU A 136 -7.38 -8.51 -9.91
C GLU A 136 -7.96 -7.63 -11.01
N ASP A 137 -8.23 -6.34 -10.76
CA ASP A 137 -8.62 -5.39 -11.81
C ASP A 137 -7.57 -5.31 -12.93
N LEU A 138 -6.29 -5.13 -12.57
CA LEU A 138 -5.21 -5.03 -13.54
C LEU A 138 -5.07 -6.30 -14.37
N ARG A 139 -5.24 -7.48 -13.75
CA ARG A 139 -5.17 -8.78 -14.45
C ARG A 139 -6.36 -8.99 -15.38
N ALA A 140 -7.54 -8.51 -15.00
CA ALA A 140 -8.76 -8.66 -15.78
C ALA A 140 -8.87 -7.66 -16.95
N PHE A 141 -8.51 -6.40 -16.71
CA PHE A 141 -8.79 -5.29 -17.64
C PHE A 141 -7.55 -4.66 -18.28
N GLY A 142 -6.34 -4.97 -17.78
CA GLY A 142 -5.11 -4.34 -18.25
C GLY A 142 -4.97 -2.89 -17.81
N ARG A 143 -4.05 -2.14 -18.44
CA ARG A 143 -3.70 -0.76 -18.03
C ARG A 143 -4.56 0.34 -18.66
N GLY A 144 -5.40 -0.01 -19.64
CA GLY A 144 -6.04 0.95 -20.56
C GLY A 144 -7.47 1.32 -20.23
N HIS A 145 -7.99 0.89 -19.07
CA HIS A 145 -9.34 1.17 -18.61
C HIS A 145 -9.36 2.19 -17.47
#